data_AF-A0A7R6YWI7-F1
#
_entry.id   AF-A0A7R6YWI7-F1
#
_cell.length_a   1.000
_cell.length_b   1.000
_cell.length_c   1.000
_cell.angle_alpha   90.00
_cell.angle_beta   90.00
_cell.angle_gamma   90.00
#
_symmetry.space_group_name_H-M   'P 1'
#
loop_
_entity.id
_entity.type
_entity.pdbx_description
1 polymer ?
#
loop_
_entity_poly.entity_id
_entity_poly.type
_entity_poly.pdbx_seq_one_letter_code
_entity_poly.pdbx_strand_id
1 'polypeptide(L)' 'MTLALLAALATVTACGRKAGLETPYEAAVQARKDAQKAEQPVPPEPEKPVKDKKFILDPLI' A
#
# COMPACT_ATOMS: atom_id res chain seq x y z
N MET A 1 17.48 26.22 18.85
CA MET A 1 18.11 25.37 17.81
C MET A 1 17.60 23.94 17.84
N THR A 2 17.49 23.30 19.00
CA THR A 2 16.93 21.94 19.14
C THR A 2 15.49 21.81 18.64
N LEU A 3 14.59 22.73 19.01
CA LEU A 3 13.17 22.68 18.58
C LEU A 3 12.98 22.80 17.07
N ALA A 4 13.76 23.67 16.41
CA ALA A 4 13.70 23.85 14.96
C ALA A 4 14.16 22.59 14.22
N LEU A 5 15.16 21.89 14.76
CA LEU A 5 15.65 20.63 14.20
C LEU A 5 14.60 19.52 14.34
N LEU A 6 13.91 19.43 15.49
CA LEU A 6 12.83 18.46 15.68
C LEU A 6 11.65 18.71 14.73
N ALA A 7 11.28 19.98 14.50
CA ALA A 7 10.20 20.32 13.58
C ALA A 7 10.52 19.92 12.13
N ALA A 8 11.77 20.11 11.69
CA ALA A 8 12.22 19.69 10.36
C ALA A 8 12.23 18.16 10.19
N LEU A 9 12.57 17.41 11.23
CA LEU A 9 12.53 15.94 11.19
C LEU A 9 11.08 15.40 11.16
N ALA A 10 10.16 16.07 11.85
CA ALA A 10 8.75 15.70 11.87
C ALA A 10 8.07 15.89 10.51
N THR A 11 8.42 16.94 9.74
CA THR A 11 7.84 17.16 8.40
C THR A 11 8.38 16.16 7.37
N VAL A 12 9.66 15.81 7.43
CA VAL A 12 10.27 14.81 6.52
C VAL A 12 9.72 13.40 6.78
N THR A 13 9.49 13.05 8.05
CA THR A 13 8.89 11.75 8.41
C THR A 13 7.37 11.72 8.20
N ALA A 14 6.67 12.85 8.31
CA ALA A 14 5.23 12.95 8.02
C ALA A 14 4.89 12.98 6.53
N CYS A 15 5.85 13.31 5.65
CA CYS A 15 5.75 13.01 4.22
C CYS A 15 5.99 11.51 3.91
N GLY A 16 6.37 10.71 4.91
CA GLY A 16 6.55 9.26 4.84
C GLY A 16 5.25 8.50 5.11
N ARG A 17 4.50 8.24 4.03
CA ARG A 17 3.43 7.23 3.89
C ARG A 17 2.34 7.27 4.97
N LYS A 18 1.67 8.42 5.09
CA LYS A 18 0.40 8.58 5.82
C LYS A 18 -0.84 8.07 5.06
N ALA A 19 -0.65 7.27 4.01
CA ALA A 19 -1.72 6.62 3.26
C ALA A 19 -1.66 5.12 3.56
N GLY A 20 -2.82 4.53 3.86
CA GLY A 20 -2.93 3.08 3.97
C GLY A 20 -2.30 2.45 2.73
N LEU A 21 -1.46 1.44 2.94
CA LEU A 21 -0.94 0.63 1.84
C LEU A 21 -2.16 0.10 1.09
N GLU A 22 -2.33 0.46 -0.18
CA GLU A 22 -3.28 -0.28 -1.02
C GLU A 22 -2.94 -1.76 -0.89
N THR A 23 -3.96 -2.59 -0.74
CA THR A 23 -3.73 -4.02 -0.69
C THR A 23 -3.04 -4.45 -1.99
N PRO A 24 -2.22 -5.51 -1.99
CA PRO A 24 -1.57 -6.00 -3.22
C PRO A 24 -2.57 -6.22 -4.37
N TYR A 25 -3.80 -6.62 -4.03
CA TYR A 25 -4.90 -6.75 -4.98
C TYR A 25 -5.33 -5.39 -5.57
N GLU A 26 -5.57 -4.39 -4.74
CA GLU A 26 -5.96 -3.04 -5.20
C GLU A 26 -4.88 -2.40 -6.08
N ALA A 27 -3.62 -2.52 -5.67
CA ALA A 27 -2.48 -2.05 -6.45
C ALA A 27 -2.41 -2.72 -7.84
N ALA A 28 -2.67 -4.04 -7.91
CA ALA A 28 -2.69 -4.77 -9.17
C ALA A 28 -3.88 -4.35 -10.06
N VAL A 29 -5.06 -4.12 -9.48
CA VAL A 29 -6.23 -3.62 -10.23
C VAL A 29 -5.93 -2.25 -10.82
N GLN A 30 -5.30 -1.35 -10.06
CA GLN A 30 -4.96 -0.02 -10.52
C GLN A 30 -3.89 -0.05 -11.62
N ALA A 31 -2.85 -0.88 -11.46
CA ALA A 31 -1.83 -1.07 -12.48
C ALA A 31 -2.41 -1.53 -13.83
N ARG A 32 -3.45 -2.38 -13.83
CA ARG A 32 -4.16 -2.75 -15.06
C ARG A 32 -4.90 -1.59 -15.69
N LYS A 33 -5.63 -0.79 -14.89
CA LYS A 33 -6.36 0.40 -15.38
C LYS A 33 -5.40 1.41 -15.98
N ASP A 34 -4.25 1.62 -15.35
CA ASP A 34 -3.24 2.56 -15.82
C ASP A 34 -2.56 2.05 -17.11
N ALA A 35 -2.26 0.76 -17.20
CA ALA A 35 -1.76 0.15 -18.44
C ALA A 35 -2.76 0.26 -19.60
N GLN A 36 -4.06 0.07 -19.33
CA GLN A 36 -5.11 0.25 -20.34
C GLN A 36 -5.20 1.69 -20.84
N LYS A 37 -5.11 2.68 -19.94
CA LYS A 37 -5.12 4.11 -20.30
C LYS A 37 -3.87 4.53 -21.06
N ALA A 38 -2.73 3.92 -20.74
CA ALA A 38 -1.44 4.22 -21.34
C ALA A 38 -1.14 3.40 -22.60
N GLU A 39 -2.11 2.61 -23.09
CA GLU A 39 -1.95 1.69 -24.25
C GLU A 39 -0.76 0.72 -24.09
N GLN A 40 -0.40 0.41 -22.84
CA GLN A 40 0.65 -0.53 -22.50
C GLN A 40 0.08 -1.95 -22.38
N PRO A 41 0.93 -2.99 -22.49
CA PRO A 41 0.52 -4.37 -22.29
C PRO A 41 -0.22 -4.53 -20.96
N VAL A 42 -1.48 -4.96 -21.02
CA VAL A 42 -2.32 -5.09 -19.84
C VAL A 42 -1.83 -6.31 -19.05
N PRO A 43 -1.46 -6.16 -17.76
CA PRO A 43 -1.10 -7.29 -16.90
C PRO A 43 -2.23 -8.33 -16.83
N PRO A 44 -1.98 -9.57 -16.37
CA PRO A 44 -3.05 -10.53 -16.11
C PRO A 44 -4.02 -10.03 -15.03
N GLU A 45 -5.24 -10.58 -15.02
CA GLU A 45 -6.26 -10.18 -14.04
C GLU A 45 -5.86 -10.62 -12.63
N PRO A 46 -5.98 -9.75 -11.60
CA PRO A 46 -5.52 -10.08 -10.26
C PRO A 46 -6.43 -11.12 -9.64
N GLU A 47 -5.87 -12.16 -9.06
CA GLU A 47 -6.64 -13.13 -8.30
C GLU A 47 -7.24 -12.45 -7.06
N LYS A 48 -8.55 -12.63 -6.86
CA LYS A 48 -9.22 -12.05 -5.69
C LYS A 48 -8.62 -12.63 -4.42
N PRO A 49 -8.35 -11.79 -3.39
CA PRO A 49 -7.84 -12.27 -2.13
C PRO A 49 -8.82 -13.31 -1.57
N VAL A 50 -8.29 -14.48 -1.23
CA VAL A 50 -9.03 -15.49 -0.48
C VAL A 50 -9.31 -14.90 0.89
N LYS A 51 -10.55 -15.01 1.38
CA LYS A 51 -10.95 -14.52 2.72
C LYS A 51 -9.88 -14.87 3.76
N ASP A 52 -9.61 -13.94 4.66
CA ASP A 52 -8.68 -14.14 5.77
C ASP A 52 -8.99 -15.46 6.46
N LYS A 53 -8.07 -16.41 6.30
CA LYS A 53 -8.14 -17.69 7.00
C LYS A 53 -7.59 -17.44 8.39
N LYS A 54 -8.32 -17.90 9.41
CA LYS A 54 -7.84 -17.85 10.79
C LYS A 54 -6.44 -18.45 10.85
N PHE A 55 -5.48 -17.68 11.35
CA PHE A 55 -4.14 -18.20 11.56
C PHE A 55 -4.19 -19.12 12.78
N ILE A 56 -3.51 -20.26 12.73
CA ILE A 56 -3.56 -21.26 13.82
C ILE A 56 -3.09 -20.65 15.15
N LEU A 57 -2.27 -19.60 15.11
CA LEU A 57 -1.76 -18.89 16.28
C LEU A 57 -2.60 -17.66 16.68
N ASP A 58 -3.69 -17.32 15.98
CA ASP A 58 -4.64 -16.28 16.41
C ASP A 58 -5.17 -16.46 17.86
N PRO A 59 -5.39 -17.70 18.39
CA PRO A 59 -5.83 -17.86 19.77
C PRO A 59 -4.71 -17.74 20.81
N LEU A 60 -3.46 -17.51 20.41
CA LEU A 60 -2.30 -17.41 21.32
C LEU A 60 -1.91 -15.97 21.66
N ILE A 61 -2.69 -14.97 21.21
CA ILE A 61 -2.45 -13.54 21.43
C ILE A 61 -3.62 -12.93 22.20
#